data_AF-A0A1B1Y6E9-F1
#
_entry.id   AF-A0A1B1Y6E9-F1
#
_cell.length_a   1.000
_cell.length_b   1.000
_cell.length_c   1.000
_cell.angle_alpha   90.00
_cell.angle_beta   90.00
_cell.angle_gamma   90.00
#
_symmetry.space_group_name_H-M   'P 1'
#
loop_
_entity.id
_entity.type
_entity.pdbx_description
1 polymer ?
#
loop_
_entity_poly.entity_id
_entity_poly.type
_entity_poly.pdbx_seq_one_letter_code
_entity_poly.pdbx_strand_id
1 'polypeptide(L)'
;MADTYKINVAIGGRNYPISVNSTEEEQGVRAAAVNINKLISDYESNYAVNDKQDVLAMCALQFASIIEVNKVIKDEENNAIMTKLSKLNGKLQSYLDK
;
A
#
# COMPACT_ATOMS: atom_id res chain seq x y z
N MET A 1 -25.72 3.01 10.76
CA MET A 1 -24.60 2.84 11.71
C MET A 1 -23.80 1.68 11.18
N ALA A 2 -22.53 1.87 10.83
CA ALA A 2 -21.71 0.76 10.39
C ALA A 2 -21.33 -0.06 11.63
N ASP A 3 -21.91 -1.24 11.78
CA ASP A 3 -21.61 -2.15 12.88
C ASP A 3 -20.15 -2.62 12.76
N THR A 4 -19.27 -1.97 13.51
CA THR A 4 -17.87 -2.36 13.64
C THR A 4 -17.79 -3.69 14.39
N TYR A 5 -17.10 -4.68 13.82
CA TYR A 5 -16.84 -5.97 14.47
C TYR A 5 -15.34 -6.23 14.61
N LYS A 6 -14.96 -7.09 15.56
CA LYS A 6 -13.56 -7.42 15.84
C LYS A 6 -13.14 -8.69 15.14
N ILE A 7 -11.99 -8.64 14.48
CA ILE A 7 -11.28 -9.79 13.90
C ILE A 7 -9.97 -10.00 14.64
N ASN A 8 -9.50 -11.25 14.68
CA ASN A 8 -8.17 -11.58 15.19
C ASN A 8 -7.22 -11.88 14.04
N VAL A 9 -6.08 -11.20 14.03
CA VAL A 9 -5.08 -11.27 12.96
C VAL A 9 -3.73 -11.68 13.56
N ALA A 10 -3.08 -12.67 12.97
CA ALA A 10 -1.79 -13.16 13.44
C ALA A 10 -0.64 -12.55 12.62
N ILE A 11 0.32 -11.89 13.28
CA ILE A 11 1.48 -11.26 12.65
C ILE A 11 2.73 -11.58 13.48
N GLY A 12 3.79 -12.12 12.88
CA GLY A 12 5.07 -12.39 13.54
C GLY A 12 4.97 -13.31 14.77
N GLY A 13 3.97 -14.21 14.77
CA GLY A 13 3.69 -15.12 15.90
C GLY A 13 2.88 -14.49 17.05
N ARG A 14 2.28 -13.31 16.86
CA ARG A 14 1.41 -12.65 17.85
C ARG A 14 0.02 -12.40 17.26
N ASN A 15 -1.02 -12.58 18.07
CA ASN A 15 -2.40 -12.30 17.68
C ASN A 15 -2.81 -10.88 18.12
N TYR A 16 -3.37 -10.13 17.18
CA TYR A 16 -3.84 -8.76 17.37
C TYR A 16 -5.34 -8.69 17.07
N PRO A 17 -6.17 -8.24 18.04
CA PRO A 17 -7.57 -7.94 17.78
C PRO A 17 -7.68 -6.58 17.06
N ILE A 18 -8.26 -6.57 15.86
CA ILE A 18 -8.48 -5.37 15.04
C ILE A 18 -9.98 -5.20 14.82
N SER A 19 -10.46 -3.96 14.94
CA SER A 19 -11.83 -3.59 14.63
C SER A 19 -11.95 -3.22 13.16
N VAL A 20 -12.93 -3.78 12.44
CA VAL A 20 -13.20 -3.52 11.02
C VAL A 20 -14.67 -3.16 10.81
N ASN A 21 -14.94 -2.36 9.79
CA ASN A 21 -16.26 -1.78 9.53
C ASN A 21 -16.96 -2.39 8.30
N SER A 22 -16.24 -3.17 7.49
CA SER A 22 -16.74 -3.78 6.25
C SER A 22 -15.97 -5.05 5.91
N THR A 23 -16.61 -5.94 5.15
CA THR A 23 -16.00 -7.17 4.62
C THR A 23 -14.76 -6.87 3.75
N GLU A 24 -14.78 -5.77 2.99
CA GLU A 24 -13.63 -5.37 2.15
C GLU A 24 -12.43 -4.96 3.00
N GLU A 25 -12.69 -4.26 4.11
CA GLU A 25 -11.66 -3.87 5.06
C GLU A 25 -11.06 -5.10 5.75
N GLU A 26 -11.90 -6.05 6.18
CA GLU A 26 -11.43 -7.33 6.73
C GLU A 26 -10.51 -8.05 5.74
N GLN A 27 -10.93 -8.19 4.47
CA GLN A 27 -10.13 -8.87 3.46
C GLN A 27 -8.79 -8.15 3.25
N GLY A 28 -8.79 -6.82 3.20
CA GLY A 28 -7.57 -6.02 3.11
C GLY A 28 -6.63 -6.24 4.29
N VAL A 29 -7.15 -6.22 5.51
CA VAL A 29 -6.37 -6.45 6.74
C VAL A 29 -5.78 -7.85 6.76
N ARG A 30 -6.55 -8.88 6.40
CA ARG A 30 -6.06 -10.27 6.33
C ARG A 30 -4.99 -10.44 5.26
N ALA A 31 -5.19 -9.87 4.07
CA ALA A 31 -4.21 -9.93 2.99
C ALA A 31 -2.89 -9.23 3.38
N ALA A 32 -2.98 -8.06 4.04
CA ALA A 32 -1.81 -7.36 4.56
C ALA A 32 -1.03 -8.20 5.57
N ALA A 33 -1.72 -8.85 6.51
CA ALA A 33 -1.07 -9.71 7.50
C ALA A 33 -0.35 -10.92 6.89
N VAL A 34 -0.95 -11.55 5.88
CA VAL A 34 -0.31 -12.64 5.13
C VAL A 34 0.98 -12.15 4.45
N ASN A 35 0.94 -10.98 3.81
CA ASN A 35 2.11 -10.40 3.16
C ASN A 35 3.22 -10.04 4.15
N ILE A 36 2.87 -9.46 5.31
CA ILE A 36 3.85 -9.16 6.36
C ILE A 36 4.50 -10.45 6.87
N ASN A 37 3.73 -11.49 7.15
CA ASN A 37 4.28 -12.77 7.63
C ASN A 37 5.21 -13.43 6.60
N LYS A 38 4.90 -13.30 5.31
CA LYS A 38 5.77 -13.77 4.24
C LYS A 38 7.11 -13.05 4.26
N LEU A 39 7.09 -11.72 4.33
CA LEU A 39 8.31 -10.91 4.43
C LEU A 39 9.12 -11.23 5.69
N ILE A 40 8.46 -11.38 6.84
CA ILE A 40 9.14 -11.80 8.08
C ILE A 40 9.85 -13.14 7.86
N SER A 41 9.17 -14.12 7.28
CA SER A 41 9.76 -15.45 7.00
C SER A 41 10.96 -15.35 6.04
N ASP A 42 10.87 -14.49 5.02
CA ASP A 42 11.95 -14.26 4.07
C ASP A 42 13.17 -13.61 4.77
N TYR A 43 12.96 -12.61 5.63
CA TYR A 43 14.04 -11.98 6.38
C TYR A 43 14.66 -12.91 7.43
N GLU A 44 13.85 -13.68 8.16
CA GLU A 44 14.33 -14.68 9.13
C GLU A 44 15.21 -15.73 8.42
N SER A 45 14.82 -16.16 7.22
CA SER A 45 15.58 -17.14 6.42
C SER A 45 16.89 -16.56 5.86
N ASN A 46 16.89 -15.30 5.44
CA ASN A 46 18.03 -14.70 4.74
C ASN A 46 19.07 -14.04 5.66
N TYR A 47 18.68 -13.58 6.86
CA TYR A 47 19.53 -12.69 7.66
C TYR A 47 19.88 -13.18 9.07
N ALA A 48 19.48 -14.41 9.46
CA ALA A 48 19.74 -14.95 10.81
C ALA A 48 19.40 -13.93 11.93
N VAL A 49 18.37 -13.11 11.69
CA VAL A 49 17.97 -12.03 12.61
C VAL A 49 17.21 -12.69 13.74
N ASN A 50 17.80 -12.67 14.93
CA ASN A 50 17.23 -13.29 16.11
C ASN A 50 16.14 -12.42 16.76
N ASP A 51 16.10 -11.11 16.47
CA ASP A 51 15.10 -10.20 17.04
C ASP A 51 13.94 -9.94 16.06
N LYS A 52 12.77 -10.48 16.41
CA LYS A 52 11.53 -10.33 15.64
C LYS A 52 11.07 -8.88 15.54
N GLN A 53 11.47 -8.01 16.48
CA GLN A 53 11.10 -6.60 16.45
C GLN A 53 11.88 -5.84 15.36
N ASP A 54 13.16 -6.18 15.17
CA ASP A 54 14.00 -5.57 14.12
C ASP A 54 13.54 -6.02 12.73
N VAL A 55 13.15 -7.28 12.57
CA VAL A 55 12.57 -7.79 11.31
C VAL A 55 11.27 -7.05 10.97
N LEU A 56 10.43 -6.78 11.97
CA LEU A 56 9.20 -6.00 11.81
C LEU A 56 9.50 -4.55 11.39
N ALA A 57 10.53 -3.92 11.97
CA ALA A 57 10.97 -2.58 11.58
C ALA A 57 11.49 -2.54 10.14
N MET A 58 12.25 -3.55 9.70
CA MET A 58 12.69 -3.69 8.30
C MET A 58 11.50 -3.85 7.34
N CYS A 59 10.51 -4.67 7.71
CA CYS A 59 9.28 -4.81 6.93
C CYS A 59 8.53 -3.47 6.82
N ALA A 60 8.39 -2.73 7.92
CA ALA A 60 7.72 -1.43 7.93
C ALA A 60 8.44 -0.42 7.03
N LEU A 61 9.77 -0.37 7.07
CA LEU A 61 10.57 0.49 6.21
C LEU A 61 10.40 0.13 4.73
N GLN A 62 10.43 -1.16 4.39
CA GLN A 62 10.22 -1.63 3.01
C GLN A 62 8.85 -1.18 2.47
N PHE A 63 7.80 -1.38 3.25
CA PHE A 63 6.45 -0.94 2.86
C PHE A 63 6.35 0.58 2.72
N ALA A 64 6.90 1.34 3.68
CA ALA A 64 6.90 2.81 3.61
C ALA A 64 7.64 3.32 2.37
N SER A 65 8.80 2.72 2.04
CA SER A 65 9.58 3.08 0.86
C SER A 65 8.79 2.85 -0.43
N ILE A 66 8.11 1.70 -0.56
CA ILE A 66 7.27 1.41 -1.73
C ILE A 66 6.15 2.44 -1.88
N ILE A 67 5.52 2.87 -0.77
CA ILE A 67 4.45 3.87 -0.79
C ILE A 67 4.98 5.23 -1.27
N GLU A 68 6.11 5.68 -0.73
CA GLU A 68 6.72 6.96 -1.13
C GLU A 68 7.17 6.95 -2.59
N VAL A 69 7.78 5.86 -3.07
CA VAL A 69 8.17 5.72 -4.48
C VAL A 69 6.95 5.73 -5.39
N ASN A 70 5.89 5.00 -5.06
CA ASN A 70 4.66 4.99 -5.84
C ASN A 70 3.96 6.34 -5.89
N LYS A 71 4.08 7.16 -4.84
CA LYS A 71 3.55 8.52 -4.82
C LYS A 71 4.27 9.40 -5.84
N VAL A 72 5.61 9.34 -5.88
CA VAL A 72 6.42 10.07 -6.88
C VAL A 72 6.04 9.64 -8.30
N ILE A 73 5.94 8.33 -8.56
CA ILE A 73 5.58 7.81 -9.89
C ILE A 73 4.18 8.30 -10.30
N LYS A 74 3.19 8.26 -9.40
CA LYS A 74 1.84 8.74 -9.69
C LYS A 74 1.81 10.24 -9.99
N ASP A 75 2.58 11.04 -9.27
CA ASP A 75 2.67 12.48 -9.51
C ASP A 75 3.30 12.77 -10.89
N GLU A 76 4.32 12.02 -11.29
CA GLU A 76 4.91 12.10 -12.64
C GLU A 76 3.91 11.68 -13.74
N GLU A 77 3.20 10.56 -13.55
CA GLU A 77 2.18 10.10 -14.49
C GLU A 77 1.04 11.11 -14.66
N ASN A 78 0.54 11.67 -13.56
CA ASN A 78 -0.50 12.69 -13.57
C ASN A 78 -0.06 13.96 -14.31
N ASN A 79 1.18 14.41 -14.10
CA ASN A 79 1.75 15.54 -14.83
C ASN A 79 1.86 15.27 -16.33
N ALA A 80 2.28 14.05 -16.71
CA ALA A 80 2.34 13.63 -18.10
C ALA A 80 0.94 13.58 -18.75
N ILE A 81 -0.06 13.07 -18.03
CA ILE A 81 -1.47 13.03 -18.47
C ILE A 81 -2.00 14.45 -18.63
N MET A 82 -1.78 15.35 -17.66
CA MET A 82 -2.21 16.74 -17.77
C MET A 82 -1.55 17.45 -18.95
N THR A 83 -0.27 17.22 -19.19
CA THR A 83 0.42 17.78 -20.36
C THR A 83 -0.20 17.30 -21.68
N LYS A 84 -0.56 16.00 -21.77
CA LYS A 84 -1.25 15.47 -22.96
C LYS A 84 -2.65 16.05 -23.11
N LEU A 85 -3.41 16.18 -22.03
CA LEU A 85 -4.74 16.79 -22.03
C LEU A 85 -4.68 18.26 -22.46
N SER A 86 -3.73 19.04 -21.94
CA SER A 86 -3.54 20.44 -22.33
C SER A 86 -3.17 20.57 -23.82
N LYS A 87 -2.32 19.68 -24.34
CA LYS A 87 -2.01 19.63 -25.77
C LYS A 87 -3.24 19.30 -26.62
N LEU A 88 -4.06 18.36 -26.16
CA LEU A 88 -5.30 17.99 -26.86
C LEU A 88 -6.29 19.15 -26.86
N ASN A 89 -6.47 19.80 -25.72
CA ASN A 89 -7.35 20.94 -25.55
C ASN A 89 -6.91 22.12 -26.42
N GLY A 90 -5.61 22.42 -26.48
CA GLY A 90 -5.07 23.45 -27.36
C GLY A 90 -5.31 23.15 -28.85
N LYS A 91 -5.20 21.88 -29.27
CA LYS A 91 -5.56 21.47 -30.63
C LYS A 91 -7.05 21.70 -30.90
N LEU A 92 -7.93 21.23 -30.01
CA LEU A 92 -9.38 21.44 -30.13
C LEU A 92 -9.75 22.93 -30.22
N GLN A 93 -9.15 23.76 -29.37
CA GLN A 93 -9.32 25.21 -29.40
C GLN A 93 -8.93 25.80 -30.76
N SER A 94 -7.79 25.36 -31.33
CA SER A 94 -7.37 25.82 -32.67
C SER A 94 -8.29 25.39 -33.82
N TYR A 95 -9.09 24.34 -33.63
CA TYR A 95 -10.13 23.92 -34.59
C TYR A 95 -11.45 24.67 -34.39
N LEU A 96 -11.74 25.13 -33.18
CA LEU A 96 -12.95 25.89 -32.83
C LEU A 96 -12.81 27.41 -33.08
N ASP A 97 -11.59 27.95 -33.01
CA ASP A 97 -11.30 29.36 -33.32
C ASP A 97 -11.14 29.62 -34.84
N LYS A 98 -11.42 28.62 -35.68
CA LYS A 98 -11.54 28.71 -37.14
C LYS A 98 -13.00 28.72 -37.56
#